data_AF-A0A429S931-F1
#
_entry.id   AF-A0A429S931-F1
#
_cell.length_a   1.000
_cell.length_b   1.000
_cell.length_c   1.000
_cell.angle_alpha   90.00
_cell.angle_beta   90.00
_cell.angle_gamma   90.00
#
_symmetry.space_group_name_H-M   'P 1'
#
loop_
_entity.id
_entity.type
_entity.pdbx_description
1 polymer ?
#
loop_
_entity_poly.entity_id
_entity_poly.type
_entity_poly.pdbx_seq_one_letter_code
_entity_poly.pdbx_strand_id
1 'polypeptide(L)'
;MPERAYSSEHGLAALPAHFHGFALMHIAMRRDAARLRAAAPAWKGGGAEWWQRLREVIEWHHTSEDDVLWPGLRARDPDFDAQARELHEDHEELDAAMAAVSTAVARGGDGLVAAAAGFETVLRDHLAAEEQVVFPVFDRLGERAYLAEERKLIGTAPRRVITYLQPWMFDGAPPASVAHVSATIPPPVRLVGSTLLRRRYERTLKGILT
;
A
#
# COMPACT_ATOMS: atom_id res chain seq x y z
N MET A 1 25.96 8.09 -14.21
CA MET A 1 24.64 7.98 -14.88
C MET A 1 23.68 8.83 -14.09
N PRO A 2 22.71 9.53 -14.71
CA PRO A 2 21.71 10.25 -13.94
C PRO A 2 20.99 9.24 -13.03
N GLU A 3 20.85 9.60 -11.76
CA GLU A 3 20.16 8.80 -10.76
C GLU A 3 18.73 8.55 -11.24
N ARG A 4 18.33 7.28 -11.32
CA ARG A 4 16.97 6.92 -11.75
C ARG A 4 16.05 7.35 -10.62
N ALA A 5 15.22 8.37 -10.85
CA ALA A 5 14.18 8.72 -9.90
C ALA A 5 13.15 7.58 -9.88
N TYR A 6 13.23 6.74 -8.85
CA TYR A 6 12.28 5.66 -8.63
C TYR A 6 11.03 6.25 -8.00
N SER A 7 9.88 6.09 -8.65
CA SER A 7 8.57 6.45 -8.10
C SER A 7 7.46 5.65 -8.74
N SER A 8 6.44 5.32 -7.95
CA SER A 8 5.19 4.71 -8.42
C SER A 8 4.05 5.73 -8.61
N GLU A 9 4.28 7.02 -8.31
CA GLU A 9 3.28 8.08 -8.38
C GLU A 9 2.65 8.21 -9.78
N HIS A 10 3.45 8.00 -10.82
CA HIS A 10 3.02 8.09 -12.22
C HIS A 10 2.86 6.72 -12.89
N GLY A 11 2.72 5.67 -12.08
CA GLY A 11 2.58 4.29 -12.51
C GLY A 11 3.90 3.52 -12.53
N LEU A 12 3.91 2.39 -13.23
CA LEU A 12 4.93 1.35 -13.06
C LEU A 12 5.95 1.26 -14.20
N ALA A 13 5.77 2.05 -15.27
CA ALA A 13 6.57 1.93 -16.49
C ALA A 13 8.06 2.23 -16.28
N ALA A 14 8.39 3.10 -15.33
CA ALA A 14 9.76 3.46 -14.99
C ALA A 14 10.42 2.48 -14.00
N LEU A 15 9.65 1.57 -13.39
CA LEU A 15 10.13 0.65 -12.36
C LEU A 15 10.49 -0.71 -12.94
N PRO A 16 11.60 -1.33 -12.50
CA PRO A 16 11.88 -2.75 -12.75
C PRO A 16 10.67 -3.63 -12.42
N ALA A 17 10.40 -4.62 -13.29
CA ALA A 17 9.19 -5.45 -13.20
C ALA A 17 9.06 -6.17 -11.84
N HIS A 18 10.18 -6.60 -11.26
CA HIS A 18 10.17 -7.25 -9.95
C HIS A 18 9.69 -6.32 -8.82
N PHE A 19 9.77 -5.00 -8.94
CA PHE A 19 9.22 -4.07 -7.91
C PHE A 19 7.70 -3.93 -7.96
N HIS A 20 7.04 -4.40 -9.03
CA HIS A 20 5.64 -4.08 -9.29
C HIS A 20 4.70 -4.60 -8.22
N GLY A 21 5.04 -5.67 -7.50
CA GLY A 21 4.27 -6.16 -6.36
C GLY A 21 4.16 -5.10 -5.27
N PHE A 22 5.30 -4.71 -4.71
CA PHE A 22 5.40 -3.66 -3.70
C PHE A 22 4.82 -2.32 -4.18
N ALA A 23 5.20 -1.85 -5.37
CA ALA A 23 4.72 -0.58 -5.92
C ALA A 23 3.20 -0.55 -6.19
N LEU A 24 2.56 -1.69 -6.50
CA LEU A 24 1.11 -1.76 -6.63
C LEU A 24 0.38 -1.53 -5.30
N MET A 25 0.99 -1.88 -4.16
CA MET A 25 0.44 -1.55 -2.85
C MET A 25 0.41 -0.03 -2.65
N HIS A 26 1.51 0.65 -2.95
CA HIS A 26 1.60 2.12 -2.86
C HIS A 26 0.59 2.83 -3.77
N ILE A 27 0.47 2.37 -5.02
CA ILE A 27 -0.52 2.89 -5.97
C ILE A 27 -1.95 2.69 -5.43
N ALA A 28 -2.25 1.51 -4.88
CA ALA A 28 -3.56 1.21 -4.33
C ALA A 28 -3.87 2.05 -3.07
N MET A 29 -2.87 2.33 -2.22
CA MET A 29 -2.99 3.23 -1.06
C MET A 29 -3.28 4.67 -1.49
N ARG A 30 -2.52 5.23 -2.45
CA ARG A 30 -2.78 6.58 -2.99
C ARG A 30 -4.16 6.69 -3.62
N ARG A 31 -4.56 5.68 -4.40
CA ARG A 31 -5.90 5.59 -5.01
C ARG A 31 -6.99 5.63 -3.94
N ASP A 32 -6.84 4.85 -2.87
CA ASP A 32 -7.85 4.75 -1.84
C ASP A 32 -7.88 5.98 -0.91
N ALA A 33 -6.76 6.64 -0.64
CA ALA A 33 -6.75 7.94 0.02
C ALA A 33 -7.53 9.01 -0.78
N ALA A 34 -7.30 9.07 -2.10
CA ALA A 34 -8.05 9.97 -2.97
C ALA A 34 -9.56 9.64 -3.00
N ARG A 35 -9.92 8.35 -2.98
CA ARG A 35 -11.32 7.91 -2.88
C ARG A 35 -11.97 8.33 -1.57
N LEU A 36 -11.28 8.20 -0.44
CA LEU A 36 -11.75 8.69 0.86
C LEU A 36 -11.97 10.20 0.81
N ARG A 37 -11.00 10.95 0.29
CA ARG A 37 -11.06 12.41 0.17
C ARG A 37 -12.27 12.87 -0.65
N ALA A 38 -12.56 12.17 -1.75
CA ALA A 38 -13.69 12.44 -2.63
C ALA A 38 -15.04 12.09 -1.98
N ALA A 39 -15.10 10.97 -1.25
CA ALA A 39 -16.33 10.50 -0.60
C ALA A 39 -16.68 11.29 0.68
N ALA A 40 -15.67 11.88 1.36
CA ALA A 40 -15.83 12.51 2.67
C ALA A 40 -16.98 13.55 2.78
N PRO A 41 -17.19 14.47 1.82
CA PRO A 41 -18.28 15.46 1.91
C PRO A 41 -19.69 14.84 1.85
N ALA A 42 -19.83 13.66 1.23
CA ALA A 42 -21.10 12.98 1.05
C ALA A 42 -21.24 11.75 1.95
N TRP A 43 -20.38 11.59 2.95
CA TRP A 43 -20.32 10.38 3.78
C TRP A 43 -21.65 10.06 4.46
N LYS A 44 -22.14 8.84 4.26
CA LYS A 44 -23.36 8.29 4.90
C LYS A 44 -23.12 7.01 5.70
N GLY A 45 -21.86 6.67 5.99
CA GLY A 45 -21.49 5.48 6.76
C GLY A 45 -21.31 4.19 5.93
N GLY A 46 -21.76 4.14 4.68
CA GLY A 46 -21.64 2.95 3.82
C GLY A 46 -20.20 2.48 3.56
N GLY A 47 -19.21 3.36 3.74
CA GLY A 47 -17.79 3.08 3.52
C GLY A 47 -17.02 2.56 4.74
N ALA A 48 -17.66 2.32 5.88
CA ALA A 48 -16.94 1.95 7.12
C ALA A 48 -16.17 0.62 7.01
N GLU A 49 -16.75 -0.42 6.38
CA GLU A 49 -16.06 -1.70 6.15
C GLU A 49 -14.86 -1.53 5.21
N TRP A 50 -15.01 -0.70 4.17
CA TRP A 50 -13.91 -0.39 3.25
C TRP A 50 -12.77 0.34 3.98
N TRP A 51 -13.09 1.32 4.83
CA TRP A 51 -12.10 2.04 5.61
C TRP A 51 -11.32 1.12 6.54
N GLN A 52 -11.99 0.19 7.22
CA GLN A 52 -11.31 -0.79 8.07
C GLN A 52 -10.31 -1.64 7.29
N ARG A 53 -10.65 -2.09 6.07
CA ARG A 53 -9.73 -2.85 5.22
C ARG A 53 -8.54 -2.04 4.74
N LEU A 54 -8.74 -0.77 4.40
CA LEU A 54 -7.65 0.14 4.02
C LEU A 54 -6.69 0.34 5.19
N ARG A 55 -7.21 0.67 6.38
CA ARG A 55 -6.41 0.80 7.60
C ARG A 55 -5.64 -0.48 7.90
N GLU A 56 -6.31 -1.64 7.86
CA GLU A 56 -5.68 -2.93 8.14
C GLU A 56 -4.54 -3.31 7.19
N VAL A 57 -4.62 -2.92 5.91
CA VAL A 57 -3.55 -3.21 4.95
C VAL A 57 -2.38 -2.24 5.06
N ILE A 58 -2.65 -0.96 5.36
CA ILE A 58 -1.59 0.04 5.63
C ILE A 58 -0.83 -0.35 6.90
N GLU A 59 -1.55 -0.62 7.99
CA GLU A 59 -0.97 -1.09 9.25
C GLU A 59 -0.07 -2.32 9.04
N TRP A 60 -0.55 -3.32 8.30
CA TRP A 60 0.25 -4.50 8.02
C TRP A 60 1.49 -4.18 7.17
N HIS A 61 1.35 -3.32 6.18
CA HIS A 61 2.45 -2.93 5.28
C HIS A 61 3.58 -2.27 6.07
N HIS A 62 3.27 -1.18 6.78
CA HIS A 62 4.28 -0.43 7.53
C HIS A 62 4.89 -1.23 8.67
N THR A 63 4.10 -2.00 9.41
CA THR A 63 4.67 -2.83 10.50
C THR A 63 5.56 -3.93 9.95
N SER A 64 5.27 -4.45 8.76
CA SER A 64 6.13 -5.44 8.09
C SER A 64 7.39 -4.82 7.49
N GLU A 65 7.35 -3.55 7.11
CA GLU A 65 8.55 -2.79 6.77
C GLU A 65 9.49 -2.72 7.98
N ASP A 66 8.98 -2.26 9.11
CA ASP A 66 9.71 -2.09 10.37
C ASP A 66 10.35 -3.38 10.86
N ASP A 67 9.53 -4.43 10.94
CA ASP A 67 9.88 -5.67 11.61
C ASP A 67 10.65 -6.64 10.69
N VAL A 68 10.49 -6.52 9.36
CA VAL A 68 11.00 -7.52 8.41
C VAL A 68 11.81 -6.90 7.28
N LEU A 69 11.25 -5.97 6.52
CA LEU A 69 11.90 -5.47 5.32
C LEU A 69 13.15 -4.67 5.66
N TRP A 70 13.05 -3.64 6.49
CA TRP A 70 14.17 -2.78 6.83
C TRP A 70 15.33 -3.53 7.49
N PRO A 71 15.12 -4.45 8.45
CA PRO A 71 16.18 -5.33 8.93
C PRO A 71 16.85 -6.13 7.79
N GLY A 72 16.06 -6.65 6.84
CA GLY A 72 16.55 -7.38 5.68
C GLY A 72 17.38 -6.54 4.70
N LEU A 73 17.00 -5.27 4.52
CA LEU A 73 17.72 -4.29 3.72
C LEU A 73 19.01 -3.85 4.41
N ARG A 74 18.97 -3.50 5.71
CA ARG A 74 20.16 -3.11 6.50
C ARG A 74 21.24 -4.19 6.49
N ALA A 75 20.84 -5.47 6.53
CA ALA A 75 21.79 -6.59 6.48
C ALA A 75 22.56 -6.68 5.14
N ARG A 76 22.11 -5.98 4.10
CA ARG A 76 22.68 -6.01 2.75
C ARG A 76 23.17 -4.65 2.27
N ASP A 77 22.67 -3.58 2.85
CA ASP A 77 23.05 -2.20 2.59
C ASP A 77 23.24 -1.45 3.93
N PRO A 78 24.48 -1.37 4.43
CA PRO A 78 24.79 -0.71 5.70
C PRO A 78 24.46 0.79 5.72
N ASP A 79 24.38 1.43 4.54
CA ASP A 79 24.10 2.86 4.41
C ASP A 79 22.60 3.19 4.49
N PHE A 80 21.73 2.20 4.74
CA PHE A 80 20.27 2.36 4.86
C PHE A 80 19.79 2.69 6.28
N ASP A 81 20.65 2.56 7.31
CA ASP A 81 20.22 2.61 8.72
C ASP A 81 19.73 3.99 9.20
N ALA A 82 20.29 5.09 8.66
CA ALA A 82 19.83 6.44 9.02
C ALA A 82 18.47 6.74 8.41
N GLN A 83 18.30 6.44 7.13
CA GLN A 83 17.08 6.68 6.36
C GLN A 83 15.93 5.78 6.83
N ALA A 84 16.22 4.56 7.26
CA ALA A 84 15.21 3.67 7.87
C ALA A 84 14.62 4.23 9.17
N ARG A 85 15.38 5.03 9.94
CA ARG A 85 14.86 5.67 11.16
C ARG A 85 13.90 6.81 10.83
N GLU A 86 14.26 7.63 9.83
CA GLU A 86 13.39 8.71 9.35
C GLU A 86 12.04 8.15 8.84
N LEU A 87 12.07 7.06 8.07
CA LEU A 87 10.85 6.39 7.59
C LEU A 87 10.00 5.79 8.72
N HIS A 88 10.60 5.34 9.82
CA HIS A 88 9.85 4.87 10.99
C HIS A 88 9.09 5.99 11.69
N GLU A 89 9.68 7.18 11.80
CA GLU A 89 9.00 8.35 12.38
C GLU A 89 7.79 8.77 11.51
N ASP A 90 7.89 8.65 10.18
CA ASP A 90 6.75 8.88 9.29
C ASP A 90 5.57 7.91 9.54
N HIS A 91 5.82 6.67 9.98
CA HIS A 91 4.77 5.71 10.33
C HIS A 91 3.93 6.16 11.53
N GLU A 92 4.54 6.81 12.53
CA GLU A 92 3.79 7.36 13.67
C GLU A 92 2.84 8.48 13.24
N GLU A 93 3.25 9.33 12.29
CA GLU A 93 2.39 10.37 11.72
C GLU A 93 1.24 9.75 10.90
N LEU A 94 1.54 8.71 10.11
CA LEU A 94 0.53 7.98 9.34
C LEU A 94 -0.50 7.31 10.25
N ASP A 95 -0.08 6.70 11.37
CA ASP A 95 -0.95 6.13 12.38
C ASP A 95 -1.88 7.17 13.01
N ALA A 96 -1.35 8.34 13.35
CA ALA A 96 -2.13 9.45 13.88
C ALA A 96 -3.19 9.93 12.87
N ALA A 97 -2.82 10.03 11.59
CA ALA A 97 -3.74 10.39 10.52
C ALA A 97 -4.85 9.35 10.31
N MET A 98 -4.50 8.05 10.33
CA MET A 98 -5.48 6.96 10.28
C MET A 98 -6.41 6.94 11.51
N ALA A 99 -5.91 7.30 12.69
CA ALA A 99 -6.72 7.42 13.90
C ALA A 99 -7.74 8.58 13.80
N ALA A 100 -7.33 9.72 13.23
CA ALA A 100 -8.23 10.85 12.98
C ALA A 100 -9.37 10.47 12.02
N VAL A 101 -9.06 9.78 10.92
CA VAL A 101 -10.09 9.28 9.99
C VAL A 101 -11.02 8.29 10.69
N SER A 102 -10.46 7.33 11.44
CA SER A 102 -11.24 6.33 12.16
C SER A 102 -12.21 6.97 13.16
N THR A 103 -11.79 8.02 13.85
CA THR A 103 -12.63 8.81 14.75
C THR A 103 -13.77 9.50 13.99
N ALA A 104 -13.49 10.15 12.87
CA ALA A 104 -14.50 10.83 12.06
C ALA A 104 -15.52 9.83 11.46
N VAL A 105 -15.05 8.67 11.00
CA VAL A 105 -15.91 7.57 10.52
C VAL A 105 -16.85 7.08 11.64
N ALA A 106 -16.33 6.88 12.86
CA ALA A 106 -17.13 6.46 14.01
C ALA A 106 -18.18 7.50 14.42
N ARG A 107 -17.93 8.79 14.18
CA ARG A 107 -18.87 9.89 14.39
C ARG A 107 -19.83 10.11 13.21
N GLY A 108 -19.96 9.14 12.31
CA GLY A 108 -20.88 9.22 11.18
C GLY A 108 -20.44 10.20 10.08
N GLY A 109 -19.16 10.56 10.03
CA GLY A 109 -18.59 11.49 9.04
C GLY A 109 -18.28 12.88 9.57
N ASP A 110 -18.60 13.19 10.82
CA ASP A 110 -18.24 14.48 11.43
C ASP A 110 -16.70 14.65 11.48
N GLY A 111 -16.20 15.75 10.93
CA GLY A 111 -14.76 16.02 10.77
C GLY A 111 -14.07 15.25 9.63
N LEU A 112 -14.77 14.38 8.89
CA LEU A 112 -14.13 13.47 7.92
C LEU A 112 -13.47 14.21 6.76
N VAL A 113 -14.00 15.34 6.31
CA VAL A 113 -13.40 16.13 5.21
C VAL A 113 -11.98 16.58 5.57
N ALA A 114 -11.77 17.08 6.79
CA ALA A 114 -10.46 17.50 7.26
C ALA A 114 -9.54 16.30 7.50
N ALA A 115 -10.06 15.26 8.17
CA ALA A 115 -9.28 14.04 8.45
C ALA A 115 -8.82 13.33 7.16
N ALA A 116 -9.69 13.22 6.15
CA ALA A 116 -9.37 12.61 4.87
C ALA A 116 -8.32 13.41 4.08
N ALA A 117 -8.39 14.75 4.15
CA ALA A 117 -7.38 15.62 3.54
C ALA A 117 -6.01 15.45 4.22
N GLY A 118 -5.98 15.45 5.56
CA GLY A 118 -4.74 15.22 6.30
C GLY A 118 -4.14 13.84 6.01
N PHE A 119 -4.96 12.79 6.04
CA PHE A 119 -4.52 11.44 5.72
C PHE A 119 -3.98 11.30 4.29
N GLU A 120 -4.63 11.91 3.29
CA GLU A 120 -4.12 11.86 1.91
C GLU A 120 -2.76 12.56 1.78
N THR A 121 -2.56 13.70 2.43
CA THR A 121 -1.26 14.40 2.43
C THR A 121 -0.18 13.53 3.08
N VAL A 122 -0.39 13.12 4.33
CA VAL A 122 0.59 12.33 5.10
C VAL A 122 0.97 11.05 4.36
N LEU A 123 -0.01 10.31 3.85
CA LEU A 123 0.25 9.07 3.11
C LEU A 123 1.05 9.33 1.83
N ARG A 124 0.74 10.40 1.08
CA ARG A 124 1.47 10.70 -0.17
C ARG A 124 2.92 11.08 0.11
N ASP A 125 3.14 11.90 1.13
CA ASP A 125 4.47 12.37 1.52
C ASP A 125 5.31 11.18 2.02
N HIS A 126 4.75 10.35 2.90
CA HIS A 126 5.38 9.11 3.37
C HIS A 126 5.76 8.17 2.21
N LEU A 127 4.82 7.81 1.34
CA LEU A 127 5.12 6.90 0.22
C LEU A 127 6.12 7.51 -0.78
N ALA A 128 6.17 8.84 -0.91
CA ALA A 128 7.18 9.50 -1.74
C ALA A 128 8.57 9.42 -1.10
N ALA A 129 8.68 9.70 0.20
CA ALA A 129 9.94 9.59 0.95
C ALA A 129 10.44 8.14 0.90
N GLU A 130 9.56 7.17 1.17
CA GLU A 130 9.91 5.75 1.14
C GLU A 130 10.41 5.31 -0.24
N GLU A 131 9.71 5.67 -1.32
CA GLU A 131 10.13 5.31 -2.67
C GLU A 131 11.50 5.90 -3.05
N GLN A 132 11.80 7.13 -2.62
CA GLN A 132 13.11 7.76 -2.86
C GLN A 132 14.25 7.05 -2.13
N VAL A 133 13.98 6.46 -0.97
CA VAL A 133 15.00 5.80 -0.15
C VAL A 133 15.12 4.32 -0.50
N VAL A 134 13.99 3.61 -0.52
CA VAL A 134 13.91 2.14 -0.53
C VAL A 134 14.09 1.57 -1.94
N PHE A 135 13.53 2.19 -2.97
CA PHE A 135 13.61 1.61 -4.33
C PHE A 135 15.03 1.61 -4.91
N PRO A 136 15.89 2.63 -4.67
CA PRO A 136 17.32 2.52 -4.98
C PRO A 136 18.00 1.33 -4.30
N VAL A 137 17.65 1.02 -3.05
CA VAL A 137 18.20 -0.15 -2.33
C VAL A 137 17.74 -1.43 -3.03
N PHE A 138 16.45 -1.54 -3.40
CA PHE A 138 15.94 -2.70 -4.14
C PHE A 138 16.71 -2.94 -5.44
N ASP A 139 17.03 -1.87 -6.18
CA ASP A 139 17.81 -1.96 -7.42
C ASP A 139 19.24 -2.45 -7.17
N ARG A 140 19.90 -1.92 -6.12
CA ARG A 140 21.24 -2.37 -5.71
C ARG A 140 21.29 -3.84 -5.27
N LEU A 141 20.24 -4.33 -4.61
CA LEU A 141 20.15 -5.74 -4.20
C LEU A 141 20.08 -6.70 -5.40
N GLY A 142 19.46 -6.24 -6.48
CA GLY A 142 19.12 -7.07 -7.63
C GLY A 142 17.96 -8.04 -7.36
N GLU A 143 17.33 -8.48 -8.44
CA GLU A 143 16.06 -9.22 -8.45
C GLU A 143 16.00 -10.38 -7.45
N ARG A 144 17.00 -11.28 -7.44
CA ARG A 144 16.96 -12.48 -6.59
C ARG A 144 16.94 -12.14 -5.10
N ALA A 145 17.72 -11.16 -4.66
CA ALA A 145 17.79 -10.77 -3.26
C ALA A 145 16.55 -9.99 -2.85
N TYR A 146 16.08 -9.07 -3.70
CA TYR A 146 14.81 -8.37 -3.52
C TYR A 146 13.64 -9.35 -3.36
N LEU A 147 13.45 -10.30 -4.29
CA LEU A 147 12.36 -11.27 -4.24
C LEU A 147 12.43 -12.19 -3.02
N ALA A 148 13.60 -12.33 -2.39
CA ALA A 148 13.72 -13.06 -1.12
C ALA A 148 13.19 -12.25 0.06
N GLU A 149 13.40 -10.93 0.09
CA GLU A 149 12.85 -10.05 1.12
C GLU A 149 11.35 -9.79 0.91
N GLU A 150 10.91 -9.55 -0.32
CA GLU A 150 9.48 -9.39 -0.64
C GLU A 150 8.66 -10.61 -0.20
N ARG A 151 9.18 -11.83 -0.42
CA ARG A 151 8.51 -13.06 0.04
C ARG A 151 8.39 -13.15 1.57
N LYS A 152 9.34 -12.60 2.33
CA LYS A 152 9.23 -12.58 3.80
C LYS A 152 8.15 -11.60 4.24
N LEU A 153 8.13 -10.39 3.65
CA LEU A 153 7.10 -9.38 3.90
C LEU A 153 5.71 -9.92 3.56
N ILE A 154 5.50 -10.49 2.37
CA ILE A 154 4.20 -11.09 2.03
C ILE A 154 3.84 -12.25 2.97
N GLY A 155 4.85 -12.96 3.50
CA GLY A 155 4.69 -14.03 4.49
C GLY A 155 4.14 -13.58 5.84
N THR A 156 4.23 -12.29 6.21
CA THR A 156 3.65 -11.75 7.45
C THR A 156 2.17 -11.40 7.32
N ALA A 157 1.63 -11.40 6.09
CA ALA A 157 0.27 -10.95 5.82
C ALA A 157 -0.76 -11.71 6.67
N PRO A 158 -1.55 -11.03 7.52
CA PRO A 158 -2.57 -11.69 8.31
C PRO A 158 -3.67 -12.22 7.40
N ARG A 159 -4.31 -13.32 7.82
CA ARG A 159 -5.36 -14.00 7.03
C ARG A 159 -6.45 -13.05 6.55
N ARG A 160 -6.81 -12.03 7.36
CA ARG A 160 -7.81 -11.01 7.00
C ARG A 160 -7.40 -10.20 5.77
N VAL A 161 -6.15 -9.71 5.72
CA VAL A 161 -5.59 -8.93 4.60
C VAL A 161 -5.53 -9.78 3.32
N ILE A 162 -5.09 -11.04 3.44
CA ILE A 162 -5.01 -11.97 2.30
C ILE A 162 -6.36 -12.11 1.57
N THR A 163 -7.49 -11.97 2.28
CA THR A 163 -8.81 -12.10 1.67
C THR A 163 -9.18 -10.99 0.68
N TYR A 164 -8.42 -9.89 0.61
CA TYR A 164 -8.69 -8.80 -0.33
C TYR A 164 -7.43 -8.19 -0.97
N LEU A 165 -6.22 -8.55 -0.54
CA LEU A 165 -4.97 -7.99 -1.04
C LEU A 165 -4.87 -8.01 -2.58
N GLN A 166 -5.03 -9.18 -3.21
CA GLN A 166 -4.94 -9.31 -4.67
C GLN A 166 -5.96 -8.42 -5.42
N PRO A 167 -7.29 -8.52 -5.19
CA PRO A 167 -8.23 -7.67 -5.91
C PRO A 167 -8.07 -6.18 -5.59
N TRP A 168 -7.63 -5.82 -4.38
CA TRP A 168 -7.34 -4.44 -4.00
C TRP A 168 -6.13 -3.87 -4.74
N MET A 169 -5.03 -4.63 -4.86
CA MET A 169 -3.84 -4.21 -5.63
C MET A 169 -4.14 -4.04 -7.12
N PHE A 170 -5.03 -4.87 -7.67
CA PHE A 170 -5.31 -4.88 -9.11
C PHE A 170 -6.40 -3.89 -9.55
N ASP A 171 -7.13 -3.28 -8.61
CA ASP A 171 -8.19 -2.32 -8.92
C ASP A 171 -7.62 -1.03 -9.52
N GLY A 172 -7.95 -0.75 -10.78
CA GLY A 172 -7.44 0.41 -11.53
C GLY A 172 -5.97 0.31 -11.94
N ALA A 173 -5.30 -0.81 -11.70
CA ALA A 173 -3.89 -1.01 -12.05
C ALA A 173 -3.71 -1.27 -13.57
N PRO A 174 -2.55 -0.90 -14.17
CA PRO A 174 -2.27 -1.16 -15.58
C PRO A 174 -2.32 -2.65 -15.92
N PRO A 175 -2.97 -3.06 -17.05
CA PRO A 175 -3.13 -4.47 -17.40
C PRO A 175 -1.80 -5.25 -17.50
N ALA A 176 -0.74 -4.60 -17.98
CA ALA A 176 0.59 -5.22 -18.08
C ALA A 176 1.17 -5.58 -16.70
N SER A 177 1.05 -4.68 -15.73
CA SER A 177 1.53 -4.90 -14.36
C SER A 177 0.67 -5.92 -13.62
N VAL A 178 -0.66 -5.88 -13.81
CA VAL A 178 -1.57 -6.92 -13.31
C VAL A 178 -1.16 -8.28 -13.85
N ALA A 179 -0.91 -8.41 -15.16
CA ALA A 179 -0.48 -9.67 -15.75
C ALA A 179 0.86 -10.16 -15.17
N HIS A 180 1.83 -9.25 -14.98
CA HIS A 180 3.14 -9.56 -14.42
C HIS A 180 3.04 -10.05 -12.97
N VAL A 181 2.44 -9.27 -12.07
CA VAL A 181 2.30 -9.64 -10.66
C VAL A 181 1.38 -10.86 -10.49
N SER A 182 0.33 -10.98 -11.32
CA SER A 182 -0.53 -12.17 -11.28
C SER A 182 0.17 -13.46 -11.73
N ALA A 183 1.28 -13.38 -12.47
CA ALA A 183 2.07 -14.55 -12.85
C ALA A 183 2.90 -15.12 -11.68
N THR A 184 3.19 -14.33 -10.64
CA THR A 184 3.93 -14.77 -9.45
C THR A 184 3.04 -15.44 -8.39
N ILE A 185 1.72 -15.23 -8.49
CA ILE A 185 0.72 -15.79 -7.56
C ILE A 185 0.41 -17.25 -7.93
N PRO A 186 0.42 -18.19 -6.96
CA PRO A 186 0.04 -19.58 -7.21
C PRO A 186 -1.34 -19.71 -7.88
N PRO A 187 -1.52 -20.56 -8.92
CA PRO A 187 -2.75 -20.60 -9.71
C PRO A 187 -4.06 -20.76 -8.91
N PRO A 188 -4.13 -21.62 -7.87
CA PRO A 188 -5.34 -21.73 -7.05
C PRO A 188 -5.67 -20.42 -6.31
N VAL A 189 -4.66 -19.73 -5.79
CA VAL A 189 -4.81 -18.44 -5.08
C VAL A 189 -5.28 -17.37 -6.06
N ARG A 190 -4.64 -17.29 -7.24
CA ARG A 190 -5.03 -16.37 -8.31
C ARG A 190 -6.48 -16.53 -8.73
N LEU A 191 -6.95 -17.78 -8.86
CA LEU A 191 -8.34 -18.08 -9.23
C LEU A 191 -9.32 -17.61 -8.15
N VAL A 192 -9.06 -17.92 -6.88
CA VAL A 192 -9.88 -17.47 -5.75
C VAL A 192 -9.90 -15.93 -5.65
N GLY A 193 -8.75 -15.30 -5.83
CA GLY A 193 -8.58 -13.85 -5.85
C GLY A 193 -9.38 -13.15 -6.95
N SER A 194 -9.26 -13.63 -8.18
CA SER A 194 -9.92 -13.05 -9.37
C SER A 194 -11.43 -13.32 -9.44
N THR A 195 -11.97 -14.19 -8.58
CA THR A 195 -13.39 -14.56 -8.56
C THR A 195 -14.09 -14.15 -7.26
N LEU A 196 -14.05 -15.02 -6.24
CA LEU A 196 -14.79 -14.85 -4.98
C LEU A 196 -14.33 -13.60 -4.23
N LEU A 197 -13.02 -13.40 -4.10
CA LEU A 197 -12.47 -12.29 -3.31
C LEU A 197 -12.70 -10.95 -4.03
N ARG A 198 -12.51 -10.91 -5.35
CA ARG A 198 -12.87 -9.75 -6.18
C ARG A 198 -14.31 -9.31 -5.95
N ARG A 199 -15.28 -10.22 -6.01
CA ARG A 199 -16.70 -9.90 -5.75
C ARG A 199 -16.98 -9.42 -4.33
N ARG A 200 -16.19 -9.85 -3.33
CA ARG A 200 -16.30 -9.38 -1.94
C ARG A 200 -15.68 -8.00 -1.77
N TYR A 201 -14.56 -7.73 -2.43
CA TYR A 201 -13.91 -6.44 -2.46
C TYR A 201 -14.78 -5.38 -3.19
N GLU A 202 -15.31 -5.70 -4.37
CA GLU A 202 -16.17 -4.79 -5.13
C GLU A 202 -17.45 -4.39 -4.36
N ARG A 203 -17.94 -5.26 -3.47
CA ARG A 203 -19.07 -4.93 -2.58
C ARG A 203 -18.73 -3.83 -1.57
N THR A 204 -17.51 -3.81 -1.05
CA THR A 204 -17.10 -2.76 -0.10
C THR A 204 -16.90 -1.41 -0.76
N LEU A 205 -16.61 -1.39 -2.08
CA LEU A 205 -16.44 -0.15 -2.83
C LEU A 205 -17.73 0.66 -2.98
N LYS A 206 -18.91 0.04 -2.91
CA LYS A 206 -20.21 0.71 -3.09
C LYS A 206 -20.46 1.85 -2.11
N GLY A 207 -19.83 1.81 -0.95
CA GLY A 207 -19.97 2.86 0.08
C GLY A 207 -19.05 4.07 -0.12
N ILE A 208 -18.16 4.01 -1.12
CA ILE A 208 -17.07 4.97 -1.34
C ILE A 208 -17.05 5.47 -2.77
N LEU A 209 -17.36 4.60 -3.73
CA LEU A 209 -17.53 4.95 -5.13
C LEU A 209 -19.01 5.25 -5.37
N THR A 210 -19.35 6.54 -5.34
CA THR A 210 -20.59 7.07 -5.91
C THR A 210 -20.46 7.27 -7.41
#